data_AF-A0A3M0XC59-F1
#
_entry.id   AF-A0A3M0XC59-F1
#
_cell.length_a   1.000
_cell.length_b   1.000
_cell.length_c   1.000
_cell.angle_alpha   90.00
_cell.angle_beta   90.00
_cell.angle_gamma   90.00
#
_symmetry.space_group_name_H-M   'P 1'
#
loop_
_entity.id
_entity.type
_entity.pdbx_description
1 polymer ?
#
loop_
_entity_poly.entity_id
_entity_poly.type
_entity_poly.pdbx_seq_one_letter_code
_entity_poly.pdbx_strand_id
1 'polypeptide(L)'
;MTLKCSSHRKEHIGACNWCGVKMCQECISKKEGRKYYCFKCHSTLGRYSRERMPRRTTSAPISGRRYQLQDGYLVLEGDKI
;
A
#
# COMPACT_ATOMS: atom_id res chain seq x y z
N MET A 1 4.90 11.27 33.93
CA MET A 1 5.50 11.50 32.60
C MET A 1 4.43 12.09 31.68
N THR A 2 4.55 13.35 31.27
CA THR A 2 3.54 14.00 30.43
C THR A 2 3.70 13.55 28.97
N LEU A 3 2.75 12.74 28.50
CA LEU A 3 2.64 12.35 27.10
C LEU A 3 2.24 13.60 26.30
N LYS A 4 3.23 14.31 25.75
CA LYS A 4 3.02 15.48 24.89
C LYS A 4 3.24 15.09 23.44
N CYS A 5 2.49 15.72 22.53
CA CYS A 5 2.74 15.61 21.10
C CYS A 5 4.14 16.14 20.76
N SER A 6 4.89 15.41 19.94
CA SER A 6 6.26 15.78 19.56
C SER A 6 6.34 17.11 18.80
N SER A 7 5.28 17.48 18.05
CA SER A 7 5.26 18.68 17.23
C SER A 7 4.69 19.90 17.97
N HIS A 8 3.52 19.75 18.59
CA HIS A 8 2.79 20.89 19.17
C HIS A 8 2.93 21.01 20.69
N ARG A 9 3.56 20.03 21.36
CA ARG A 9 3.68 19.95 22.84
C ARG A 9 2.35 19.99 23.61
N LYS A 10 1.22 19.92 22.91
CA LYS A 10 -0.14 19.75 23.45
C LYS A 10 -0.35 18.32 23.96
N GLU A 11 -1.46 18.10 24.67
CA GLU A 11 -1.82 16.77 25.17
C GLU A 11 -1.86 15.73 24.05
N HIS A 12 -1.23 14.60 24.32
CA HIS A 12 -1.22 13.45 23.44
C HIS A 12 -2.56 12.73 23.48
N ILE A 13 -3.15 12.50 22.31
CA ILE A 13 -4.41 11.77 22.16
C ILE A 13 -4.15 10.33 21.68
N GLY A 14 -3.12 10.14 20.85
CA GLY A 14 -2.78 8.82 20.34
C GLY A 14 -1.52 8.81 19.49
N ALA A 15 -1.10 7.61 19.10
CA ALA A 15 0.03 7.39 18.22
C ALA A 15 -0.43 7.07 16.79
N CYS A 16 0.38 7.42 15.79
CA CYS A 16 0.09 7.06 14.41
C CYS A 16 0.22 5.54 14.25
N ASN A 17 -0.80 4.88 13.69
CA ASN A 17 -0.79 3.43 13.48
C ASN A 17 0.21 2.98 12.39
N TRP A 18 0.80 3.91 11.65
CA TRP A 18 1.79 3.62 10.62
C TRP A 18 3.22 3.86 11.11
N CYS A 19 3.53 5.07 11.58
CA CYS A 19 4.89 5.44 12.00
C CYS A 19 5.11 5.52 13.52
N GLY A 20 4.07 5.32 14.34
CA GLY A 20 4.16 5.34 15.80
C GLY A 20 4.34 6.72 16.44
N VAL A 21 4.40 7.81 15.66
CA VAL A 21 4.61 9.16 16.22
C VAL A 21 3.45 9.56 17.14
N LYS A 22 3.79 10.17 18.29
CA LYS A 22 2.83 10.69 19.28
C LYS A 22 2.18 11.98 18.80
N MET A 23 0.85 12.00 18.74
CA MET A 23 0.07 13.07 18.12
C MET A 23 -0.97 13.68 19.07
N CYS A 24 -1.17 14.99 18.95
CA CYS A 24 -2.34 15.69 19.47
C CYS A 24 -3.47 15.70 18.43
N GLN A 25 -4.61 16.27 18.79
CA GLN A 25 -5.78 16.36 17.90
C GLN A 25 -5.47 16.97 16.53
N GLU A 26 -4.64 18.01 16.50
CA GLU A 26 -4.28 18.72 15.27
C GLU A 26 -3.30 17.94 14.38
N CYS A 27 -2.52 17.03 14.96
CA CYS A 27 -1.61 16.18 14.17
C CYS A 27 -2.32 15.00 13.50
N ILE A 28 -3.54 14.66 13.94
CA ILE A 28 -4.33 13.58 13.38
C ILE A 28 -4.95 14.05 12.07
N SER A 29 -4.49 13.48 10.95
CA SER A 29 -4.99 13.81 9.62
C SER A 29 -6.11 12.88 9.16
N LYS A 30 -6.10 11.62 9.57
CA LYS A 30 -7.16 10.65 9.27
C LYS A 30 -7.41 9.75 10.46
N LYS A 31 -8.68 9.41 10.67
CA LYS A 31 -9.14 8.42 11.65
C LYS A 31 -9.94 7.33 10.93
N GLU A 32 -9.50 6.08 11.05
CA GLU A 32 -10.23 4.92 10.53
C GLU A 32 -10.61 4.02 11.71
N GLY A 33 -11.82 4.19 12.23
CA GLY A 33 -12.27 3.52 13.46
C GLY A 33 -11.38 3.89 14.66
N ARG A 34 -10.63 2.92 15.18
CA ARG A 34 -9.68 3.11 16.30
C ARG A 34 -8.26 3.48 15.86
N LYS A 35 -7.98 3.52 14.55
CA LYS A 35 -6.64 3.83 14.01
C LYS A 35 -6.50 5.32 13.72
N TYR A 36 -5.39 5.90 14.15
CA TYR A 36 -5.03 7.29 13.87
C TYR A 36 -3.85 7.37 12.88
N TYR A 37 -3.89 8.32 11.96
CA TYR A 37 -2.80 8.55 11.01
C TYR A 37 -2.33 10.00 11.04
N CYS A 38 -1.01 10.20 11.08
CA CYS A 38 -0.41 11.52 10.98
C CYS A 38 -0.52 12.07 9.56
N PHE A 39 -0.40 13.39 9.41
CA PHE A 39 -0.43 14.04 8.10
C PHE A 39 0.58 13.46 7.10
N LYS A 40 1.82 13.19 7.55
CA LYS A 40 2.88 12.59 6.71
C LYS A 40 2.51 11.19 6.19
N CYS A 41 2.00 10.34 7.06
CA CYS A 41 1.61 8.98 6.66
C CYS A 41 0.33 9.00 5.83
N HIS A 42 -0.64 9.84 6.17
CA HIS A 42 -1.86 9.98 5.40
C HIS A 42 -1.59 10.45 3.96
N SER A 43 -0.73 11.47 3.77
CA SER A 43 -0.37 11.96 2.43
C SER A 43 0.37 10.92 1.60
N THR A 44 1.14 10.05 2.25
CA THR A 44 1.83 8.92 1.58
C THR A 44 0.85 7.80 1.24
N LEU A 45 -0.07 7.46 2.16
CA LEU A 45 -1.04 6.38 2.00
C LEU A 45 -2.18 6.72 1.04
N GLY A 46 -2.59 7.99 0.95
CA GLY A 46 -3.66 8.44 0.06
C GLY A 46 -3.38 8.18 -1.42
N ARG A 47 -2.12 7.96 -1.80
CA ARG A 47 -1.72 7.60 -3.17
C ARG A 47 -1.83 6.10 -3.47
N TYR A 48 -1.96 5.26 -2.46
CA TYR A 48 -2.16 3.82 -2.65
C TYR A 48 -3.66 3.55 -2.76
N SER A 49 -4.19 3.76 -3.96
CA SER A 49 -5.52 3.26 -4.31
C SER A 49 -5.45 1.74 -4.42
N ARG A 50 -6.41 1.03 -3.81
CA ARG A 50 -6.64 -0.38 -4.12
C ARG A 50 -7.32 -0.44 -5.48
N GLU A 51 -6.51 -0.46 -6.54
CA GLU A 51 -7.03 -0.82 -7.85
C GLU A 51 -7.54 -2.26 -7.77
N ARG A 52 -8.75 -2.52 -8.28
CA ARG A 52 -9.23 -3.89 -8.40
C ARG A 52 -8.24 -4.61 -9.31
N MET A 53 -7.65 -5.69 -8.80
CA MET A 53 -6.77 -6.55 -9.59
C MET A 53 -7.47 -6.82 -10.92
N PRO A 54 -6.83 -6.54 -12.08
CA PRO A 54 -7.45 -6.82 -13.36
C PRO A 54 -7.83 -8.29 -13.35
N ARG A 55 -9.14 -8.57 -13.49
CA ARG A 55 -9.62 -9.94 -13.67
C ARG A 55 -8.87 -10.44 -14.89
N ARG A 56 -7.99 -11.44 -14.70
CA ARG A 56 -7.20 -12.11 -15.75
C ARG A 56 -7.98 -12.09 -17.06
N THR A 57 -7.67 -11.16 -17.94
CA THR A 57 -8.10 -11.24 -19.32
C THR A 57 -7.27 -12.36 -19.91
N THR A 58 -7.88 -13.54 -20.00
CA THR A 58 -7.41 -14.66 -20.82
C THR A 58 -7.46 -14.23 -22.28
N SER A 59 -6.53 -13.39 -22.69
CA SER A 59 -6.17 -13.27 -24.10
C SER A 59 -4.79 -13.90 -24.22
N ALA A 60 -4.77 -15.17 -24.64
CA ALA A 60 -3.55 -15.84 -25.03
C ALA A 60 -2.81 -14.96 -26.06
N PRO A 61 -1.46 -14.90 -26.02
CA PRO A 61 -0.71 -14.06 -26.94
C PRO A 61 -1.01 -14.50 -28.38
N ILE A 62 -1.46 -13.55 -29.20
CA ILE A 62 -1.56 -13.69 -30.66
C ILE A 62 -0.14 -13.65 -31.19
N SER A 63 0.57 -14.77 -31.15
CA SER A 63 1.78 -14.95 -31.94
C SER A 63 1.88 -16.42 -32.29
N GLY A 64 2.09 -16.72 -33.58
CA GLY A 64 2.19 -18.08 -34.13
C GLY A 64 3.42 -18.87 -33.67
N ARG A 65 3.86 -18.70 -32.42
CA ARG A 65 4.88 -19.51 -31.76
C ARG A 65 4.19 -20.59 -30.96
N ARG A 66 4.66 -21.84 -31.09
CA ARG A 66 4.22 -22.94 -30.23
C ARG A 66 4.63 -22.59 -28.80
N TYR A 67 3.66 -22.40 -27.92
CA TYR A 67 3.89 -22.28 -26.48
C TYR A 67 3.27 -23.48 -25.79
N GLN A 68 3.92 -23.97 -24.74
CA GLN A 68 3.33 -24.96 -23.83
C GLN A 68 3.16 -24.33 -22.46
N LEU A 69 2.00 -24.61 -21.85
CA LEU A 69 1.73 -24.27 -20.45
C LEU A 69 2.14 -25.46 -19.59
N GLN A 70 3.12 -25.28 -18.71
CA GLN A 70 3.56 -26.30 -17.75
C GLN A 70 3.60 -25.66 -16.35
N ASP A 71 2.94 -26.31 -15.37
CA ASP A 71 2.87 -25.89 -13.97
C ASP A 71 2.46 -24.42 -13.72
N GLY A 72 1.60 -23.88 -14.58
CA GLY A 72 1.09 -22.51 -14.46
C GLY A 72 2.03 -21.42 -14.99
N TYR A 73 3.13 -21.80 -15.65
CA TYR A 73 4.06 -20.90 -16.31
C TYR A 73 3.99 -21.05 -17.84
N LEU A 74 4.13 -19.93 -18.55
CA LEU A 74 4.22 -19.90 -20.01
C LEU A 74 5.68 -20.14 -20.41
N VAL A 75 5.96 -21.32 -20.98
CA VAL A 75 7.29 -21.63 -21.52
C VAL A 75 7.29 -21.23 -23.00
N LEU A 76 8.16 -20.28 -23.35
CA LEU A 76 8.43 -19.90 -24.73
C LEU A 76 9.64 -20.71 -25.22
N GLU A 77 9.47 -21.54 -26.25
CA GLU A 77 10.63 -22.08 -26.97
C GLU A 77 11.34 -20.91 -27.67
N GLY A 78 12.51 -20.54 -27.14
CA GLY A 78 13.40 -19.52 -27.70
C GLY A 78 14.79 -20.11 -27.91
N ASP A 79 15.19 -20.16 -29.17
CA ASP A 79 16.54 -20.18 -29.74
C ASP A 79 17.64 -20.94 -28.97
N LYS A 80 17.97 -22.14 -29.45
CA LYS A 80 19.35 -22.60 -29.37
C LYS A 80 20.20 -21.75 -30.31
N ILE A 81 21.18 -21.06 -29.72
CA ILE A 81 22.36 -20.46 -30.36
C ILE A 81 23.01 -21.47 -31.31
#